data_AF-A0AAV5D6S7-F1
#
_entry.id   AF-A0AAV5D6S7-F1
#
_cell.length_a   1.000
_cell.length_b   1.000
_cell.length_c   1.000
_cell.angle_alpha   90.00
_cell.angle_beta   90.00
_cell.angle_gamma   90.00
#
_symmetry.space_group_name_H-M   'P 1'
#
loop_
_entity.id
_entity.type
_entity.pdbx_description
1 polymer ?
#
loop_
_entity_poly.entity_id
_entity_poly.type
_entity_poly.pdbx_seq_one_letter_code
_entity_poly.pdbx_strand_id
1 'polypeptide(L)'
;MRLLLSLLLVSFLRAAAARLANSSSCLPKKCGNLDISYPFWLEEPGGPRCGSPSFQLKCNNSGAFLSRSVLQSFRVVSIFFHNNSFHVVDDNLPLATGCPAPPFNISLGIGLAPFLISTTNYQLLFLSKCKEPSPSVPPGFRRMPCNNLSFVYDGGHRKYDSGDLGQDGIPQSCRLSVVPTLDAPDGSGEDHVARMKNGFLLKWTGLSTDCPGCTASGGECMYGDNGVGFACNCSDGMQHVKCVIVPTLGASDGNGTSNEHIARMRNGFLLEWSGLSTDCYRCMASGGECMYGNNDVGFACKCSDGMQSEKCSAILLFLLVVSLLLLLLHDTAHADCEPGTCGDLTVKYPFWLGSVNQSSSPCGHPAFQVRCSNDGSAASLMGSAINVLRVDYDNNSFIASHSRIAGGNDGVCRTDFNISVSIAMSPFKFSSRNRALCFLYNCSDTEPRGPEFVNATSTCTKPIYAYLGGSYDRETPPAIATARCTYTYFPVLESAEAATMTADNYSRLLKDGFILEWQEVSVGDCPACSASGGQCRYNNATAAFACLCPDGKLHRTSSCAGESIPVPSHLPTYVLLHQASASVDARHKSVHCIY
;
A
#
# COMPACT_ATOMS: atom_id res chain seq x y z
N MET A 1 -16.05 27.89 -50.64
CA MET A 1 -16.49 28.10 -49.24
C MET A 1 -17.04 26.83 -48.58
N ARG A 2 -18.01 26.11 -49.19
CA ARG A 2 -18.56 24.86 -48.61
C ARG A 2 -17.55 23.71 -48.45
N LEU A 3 -16.60 23.56 -49.38
CA LEU A 3 -15.54 22.53 -49.29
C LEU A 3 -14.52 22.81 -48.17
N LEU A 4 -14.18 24.09 -47.93
CA LEU A 4 -13.29 24.50 -46.84
C LEU A 4 -13.96 24.31 -45.47
N LEU A 5 -15.26 24.58 -45.37
CA LEU A 5 -16.02 24.34 -44.13
C LEU A 5 -16.12 22.84 -43.80
N SER A 6 -16.29 21.97 -44.81
CA SER A 6 -16.32 20.52 -44.58
C SER A 6 -14.96 19.96 -44.21
N LEU A 7 -13.87 20.46 -44.82
CA LEU A 7 -12.50 20.10 -44.44
C LEU A 7 -12.19 20.54 -43.01
N LEU A 8 -12.57 21.76 -42.63
CA LEU A 8 -12.44 22.27 -41.26
C LEU A 8 -13.23 21.42 -40.25
N LEU A 9 -14.48 21.07 -40.55
CA LEU A 9 -15.29 20.19 -39.70
C LEU A 9 -14.68 18.79 -39.55
N VAL A 10 -14.14 18.22 -40.63
CA VAL A 10 -13.48 16.90 -40.59
C VAL A 10 -12.16 16.97 -39.81
N SER A 11 -11.39 18.06 -39.91
CA SER A 11 -10.21 18.27 -39.06
C SER A 11 -10.55 18.54 -37.59
N PHE A 12 -11.67 19.23 -37.30
CA PHE A 12 -12.17 19.39 -35.93
C PHE A 12 -12.70 18.08 -35.36
N LEU A 13 -13.39 17.26 -36.15
CA LEU A 13 -13.86 15.93 -35.77
C LEU A 13 -12.68 14.95 -35.61
N ARG A 14 -11.63 15.04 -36.44
CA ARG A 14 -10.38 14.27 -36.27
C ARG A 14 -9.57 14.75 -35.07
N ALA A 15 -9.53 16.05 -34.79
CA ALA A 15 -8.87 16.61 -33.59
C ALA A 15 -9.64 16.28 -32.30
N ALA A 16 -10.98 16.25 -32.35
CA ALA A 16 -11.83 15.79 -31.26
C ALA A 16 -11.72 14.27 -31.05
N ALA A 17 -11.69 13.48 -32.11
CA ALA A 17 -11.43 12.04 -32.05
C ALA A 17 -10.00 11.73 -31.58
N ALA A 18 -9.00 12.54 -31.93
CA ALA A 18 -7.63 12.41 -31.43
C ALA A 18 -7.50 12.84 -29.96
N ARG A 19 -8.35 13.76 -29.46
CA ARG A 19 -8.46 14.09 -28.03
C ARG A 19 -9.19 13.02 -27.22
N LEU A 20 -10.14 12.29 -27.83
CA LEU A 20 -10.83 11.15 -27.22
C LEU A 20 -10.02 9.83 -27.32
N ALA A 21 -9.05 9.74 -28.23
CA ALA A 21 -8.21 8.54 -28.41
C ALA A 21 -6.90 8.56 -27.59
N ASN A 22 -6.66 9.62 -26.80
CA ASN A 22 -5.49 9.73 -25.93
C ASN A 22 -5.90 9.82 -24.46
N SER A 23 -6.92 9.07 -24.05
CA SER A 23 -7.33 8.99 -22.65
C SER A 23 -6.36 8.09 -21.88
N SER A 24 -5.38 8.75 -21.27
CA SER A 24 -4.76 8.36 -20.00
C SER A 24 -5.87 8.14 -18.95
N SER A 25 -6.61 7.03 -19.05
CA SER A 25 -7.75 6.69 -18.20
C SER A 25 -7.47 5.42 -17.41
N CYS A 26 -7.80 5.46 -16.12
CA CYS A 26 -7.77 4.39 -15.14
C CYS A 26 -9.00 3.46 -15.15
N LEU A 27 -9.78 3.50 -16.24
CA LEU A 27 -10.87 2.58 -16.50
C LEU A 27 -10.44 1.10 -16.39
N PRO A 28 -11.36 0.20 -16.01
CA PRO A 28 -11.09 -1.24 -16.00
C PRO A 28 -10.56 -1.73 -17.35
N LYS A 29 -9.51 -2.56 -17.30
CA LYS A 29 -8.82 -3.14 -18.46
C LYS A 29 -8.82 -4.66 -18.39
N LYS A 30 -8.59 -5.31 -19.52
CA LYS A 30 -8.40 -6.77 -19.59
C LYS A 30 -6.92 -7.10 -19.71
N CYS A 31 -6.49 -8.17 -19.03
CA CYS A 31 -5.22 -8.85 -19.30
C CYS A 31 -5.47 -10.34 -19.45
N GLY A 32 -5.52 -10.81 -20.70
CA GLY A 32 -6.03 -12.16 -21.00
C GLY A 32 -7.46 -12.32 -20.49
N ASN A 33 -7.69 -13.29 -19.60
CA ASN A 33 -9.01 -13.54 -19.01
C ASN A 33 -9.30 -12.70 -17.75
N LEU A 34 -8.33 -11.94 -17.25
CA LEU A 34 -8.48 -11.16 -16.02
C LEU A 34 -9.13 -9.81 -16.28
N ASP A 35 -10.12 -9.49 -15.44
CA ASP A 35 -10.63 -8.13 -15.27
C ASP A 35 -9.75 -7.37 -14.28
N ILE A 36 -9.02 -6.38 -14.80
CA ILE A 36 -8.14 -5.52 -14.03
C ILE A 36 -8.90 -4.24 -13.71
N SER A 37 -9.22 -4.06 -12.44
CA SER A 37 -9.82 -2.84 -11.90
C SER A 37 -9.17 -2.52 -10.57
N TYR A 38 -9.38 -1.29 -10.10
CA TYR A 38 -8.88 -0.82 -8.82
C TYR A 38 -9.14 -1.84 -7.71
N PRO A 39 -8.13 -2.21 -6.90
CA PRO A 39 -6.83 -1.55 -6.75
C PRO A 39 -5.75 -1.96 -7.75
N PHE A 40 -6.00 -3.01 -8.56
CA PHE A 40 -5.06 -3.50 -9.56
C PHE A 40 -5.07 -2.62 -10.80
N TRP A 41 -3.90 -2.43 -11.39
CA TRP A 41 -3.75 -1.58 -12.56
C TRP A 41 -2.59 -2.05 -13.43
N LEU A 42 -2.68 -1.74 -14.72
CA LEU A 42 -1.67 -2.13 -15.71
C LEU A 42 -0.59 -1.06 -15.82
N GLU A 43 0.67 -1.50 -15.85
CA GLU A 43 1.80 -0.66 -16.18
C GLU A 43 1.79 -0.32 -17.68
N GLU A 44 1.64 0.96 -17.99
CA GLU A 44 1.64 1.48 -19.36
C GLU A 44 2.69 2.58 -19.52
N PRO A 45 3.54 2.53 -20.57
CA PRO A 45 4.53 3.58 -20.81
C PRO A 45 3.86 4.96 -20.96
N GLY A 46 4.18 5.90 -20.05
CA GLY A 46 3.60 7.24 -20.03
C GLY A 46 2.13 7.30 -19.61
N GLY A 47 1.56 6.20 -19.11
CA GLY A 47 0.20 6.14 -18.58
C GLY A 47 0.09 6.69 -17.14
N PRO A 48 -1.11 7.07 -16.70
CA PRO A 48 -1.34 7.56 -15.34
C PRO A 48 -1.25 6.42 -14.31
N ARG A 49 -0.92 6.75 -13.06
CA ARG A 49 -0.93 5.79 -11.95
C ARG A 49 -2.37 5.58 -11.47
N CYS A 50 -2.86 4.36 -11.70
CA CYS A 50 -4.27 4.03 -11.44
C CYS A 50 -4.51 3.27 -10.13
N GLY A 51 -3.45 3.01 -9.37
CA GLY A 51 -3.53 2.37 -8.07
C GLY A 51 -2.19 2.44 -7.35
N SER A 52 -2.15 1.87 -6.13
CA SER A 52 -0.91 1.77 -5.37
C SER A 52 0.14 0.97 -6.16
N PRO A 53 1.43 1.36 -6.11
CA PRO A 53 2.51 0.62 -6.77
C PRO A 53 2.60 -0.87 -6.40
N SER A 54 2.11 -1.27 -5.22
CA SER A 54 2.10 -2.68 -4.81
C SER A 54 1.11 -3.56 -5.61
N PHE A 55 0.10 -2.95 -6.23
CA PHE A 55 -0.93 -3.62 -7.06
C PHE A 55 -0.67 -3.48 -8.56
N GLN A 56 0.47 -2.92 -8.94
CA GLN A 56 0.86 -2.73 -10.33
C GLN A 56 1.12 -4.08 -11.01
N LEU A 57 0.57 -4.24 -12.21
CA LEU A 57 0.69 -5.44 -13.02
C LEU A 57 1.35 -5.15 -14.36
N LYS A 58 2.29 -6.01 -14.77
CA LYS A 58 2.74 -6.14 -16.16
C LYS A 58 1.89 -7.18 -16.85
N CYS A 59 1.28 -6.80 -17.98
CA CYS A 59 0.54 -7.72 -18.83
C CYS A 59 1.38 -8.11 -20.05
N ASN A 60 1.50 -9.41 -20.31
CA ASN A 60 2.10 -9.93 -21.54
C ASN A 60 1.27 -11.10 -22.09
N ASN A 61 1.74 -11.73 -23.17
CA ASN A 61 1.03 -12.86 -23.80
C ASN A 61 0.88 -14.08 -22.88
N SER A 62 1.70 -14.18 -21.83
CA SER A 62 1.72 -15.29 -20.86
C SER A 62 0.80 -15.05 -19.66
N GLY A 63 0.33 -13.83 -19.45
CA GLY A 63 -0.59 -13.46 -18.36
C GLY A 63 -0.27 -12.12 -17.70
N ALA A 64 -0.91 -11.88 -16.55
CA ALA A 64 -0.66 -10.72 -15.70
C ALA A 64 0.33 -11.08 -14.58
N PHE A 65 1.34 -10.24 -14.37
CA PHE A 65 2.39 -10.46 -13.38
C PHE A 65 2.52 -9.26 -12.46
N LEU A 66 2.70 -9.49 -11.16
CA LEU A 66 3.00 -8.41 -10.22
C LEU A 66 4.35 -7.76 -10.55
N SER A 67 4.34 -6.49 -10.96
CA SER A 67 5.54 -5.76 -11.43
C SER A 67 6.65 -5.67 -10.40
N ARG A 68 6.30 -5.70 -9.10
CA ARG A 68 7.25 -5.58 -7.98
C ARG A 68 7.59 -6.90 -7.31
N SER A 69 7.01 -8.02 -7.77
CA SER A 69 7.29 -9.35 -7.22
C SER A 69 8.73 -9.82 -7.46
N VAL A 70 9.13 -10.90 -6.80
CA VAL A 70 10.45 -11.52 -6.99
C VAL A 70 10.61 -11.92 -8.45
N LEU A 71 11.62 -11.35 -9.12
CA LEU A 71 11.90 -11.54 -10.55
C LEU A 71 10.70 -11.31 -11.50
N GLN A 72 9.65 -10.62 -11.04
CA GLN A 72 8.42 -10.38 -11.81
C GLN A 72 7.67 -11.66 -12.21
N SER A 73 7.81 -12.73 -11.42
CA SER A 73 7.27 -14.07 -11.77
C SER A 73 6.01 -14.46 -10.98
N PHE A 74 5.46 -13.60 -10.13
CA PHE A 74 4.17 -13.89 -9.49
C PHE A 74 3.07 -13.60 -10.50
N ARG A 75 2.61 -14.66 -11.17
CA ARG A 75 1.53 -14.60 -12.14
C ARG A 75 0.20 -14.61 -11.40
N VAL A 76 -0.61 -13.59 -11.66
CA VAL A 76 -1.98 -13.49 -11.15
C VAL A 76 -2.86 -14.39 -12.01
N VAL A 77 -3.59 -15.30 -11.37
CA VAL A 77 -4.49 -16.26 -12.03
C VAL A 77 -5.94 -15.82 -11.92
N SER A 78 -6.34 -15.26 -10.76
CA SER A 78 -7.70 -14.78 -10.52
C SER A 78 -7.72 -13.72 -9.41
N ILE A 79 -8.64 -12.77 -9.51
CA ILE A 79 -8.82 -11.69 -8.53
C ILE A 79 -10.25 -11.77 -7.97
N PHE A 80 -10.38 -11.79 -6.65
CA PHE A 80 -11.65 -11.90 -5.92
C PHE A 80 -11.90 -10.60 -5.15
N PHE A 81 -12.41 -9.58 -5.84
CA PHE A 81 -12.62 -8.24 -5.28
C PHE A 81 -13.49 -8.21 -4.02
N HIS A 82 -14.53 -9.04 -3.93
CA HIS A 82 -15.42 -9.09 -2.75
C HIS A 82 -14.74 -9.64 -1.49
N ASN A 83 -13.75 -10.52 -1.65
CA ASN A 83 -13.08 -11.20 -0.55
C ASN A 83 -11.74 -10.54 -0.19
N ASN A 84 -11.39 -9.45 -0.88
CA ASN A 84 -10.08 -8.85 -0.86
C ASN A 84 -8.94 -9.87 -1.02
N SER A 85 -9.09 -10.81 -1.96
CA SER A 85 -8.12 -11.87 -2.19
C SER A 85 -7.84 -12.12 -3.66
N PHE A 86 -6.69 -12.70 -3.96
CA PHE A 86 -6.30 -13.06 -5.32
C PHE A 86 -5.42 -14.30 -5.30
N HIS A 87 -5.50 -15.06 -6.39
CA HIS A 87 -4.80 -16.31 -6.61
C HIS A 87 -3.56 -16.04 -7.46
N VAL A 88 -2.40 -16.47 -6.96
CA VAL A 88 -1.12 -16.32 -7.64
C VAL A 88 -0.40 -17.65 -7.79
N VAL A 89 0.37 -17.77 -8.87
CA VAL A 89 1.37 -18.83 -9.07
C VAL A 89 2.74 -18.16 -9.14
N ASP A 90 3.70 -18.66 -8.37
CA ASP A 90 5.08 -18.19 -8.46
C ASP A 90 5.82 -18.98 -9.54
N ASP A 91 5.97 -18.37 -10.72
CA ASP A 91 6.66 -18.97 -11.85
C ASP A 91 8.20 -19.05 -11.62
N ASN A 92 8.73 -18.56 -10.49
CA ASN A 92 10.12 -18.84 -10.07
C ASN A 92 10.30 -20.26 -9.50
N LEU A 93 9.21 -20.93 -9.14
CA LEU A 93 9.25 -22.29 -8.64
C LEU A 93 9.55 -23.28 -9.78
N PRO A 94 10.13 -24.45 -9.50
CA PRO A 94 10.40 -25.46 -10.52
C PRO A 94 9.10 -26.21 -10.91
N LEU A 95 8.16 -25.51 -11.55
CA LEU A 95 6.82 -26.02 -11.82
C LEU A 95 6.82 -27.24 -12.76
N ALA A 96 7.84 -27.42 -13.60
CA ALA A 96 7.91 -28.56 -14.52
C ALA A 96 8.33 -29.87 -13.83
N THR A 97 9.35 -29.80 -12.97
CA THR A 97 10.07 -30.97 -12.43
C THR A 97 9.94 -31.12 -10.92
N GLY A 98 9.48 -30.09 -10.22
CA GLY A 98 9.52 -30.02 -8.76
C GLY A 98 10.91 -29.83 -8.17
N CYS A 99 11.91 -29.52 -9.00
CA CYS A 99 13.33 -29.52 -8.67
C CYS A 99 14.09 -28.36 -9.34
N PRO A 100 15.07 -27.73 -8.66
CA PRO A 100 15.59 -28.02 -7.32
C PRO A 100 14.71 -27.43 -6.19
N ALA A 101 15.03 -27.75 -4.93
CA ALA A 101 14.39 -27.09 -3.78
C ALA A 101 14.48 -25.55 -3.91
N PRO A 102 13.39 -24.80 -3.62
CA PRO A 102 13.38 -23.35 -3.73
C PRO A 102 14.51 -22.71 -2.89
N PRO A 103 15.28 -21.78 -3.45
CA PRO A 103 16.45 -21.22 -2.78
C PRO A 103 16.09 -20.06 -1.84
N PHE A 104 14.83 -19.85 -1.47
CA PHE A 104 14.37 -18.84 -0.53
C PHE A 104 12.95 -19.16 -0.04
N ASN A 105 12.53 -18.52 1.06
CA ASN A 105 11.15 -18.54 1.53
C ASN A 105 10.30 -17.66 0.62
N ILE A 106 9.20 -18.18 0.08
CA ILE A 106 8.30 -17.43 -0.81
C ILE A 106 7.58 -16.30 -0.06
N SER A 107 7.46 -16.41 1.26
CA SER A 107 6.92 -15.34 2.11
C SER A 107 7.80 -14.09 2.20
N LEU A 108 9.07 -14.15 1.80
CA LEU A 108 9.97 -13.00 1.83
C LEU A 108 9.47 -11.91 0.87
N GLY A 109 9.35 -10.69 1.38
CA GLY A 109 8.91 -9.53 0.62
C GLY A 109 7.38 -9.34 0.57
N ILE A 110 6.58 -10.39 0.72
CA ILE A 110 5.10 -10.27 0.69
C ILE A 110 4.60 -9.30 1.77
N GLY A 111 5.19 -9.35 2.97
CA GLY A 111 4.86 -8.45 4.08
C GLY A 111 5.31 -6.99 3.90
N LEU A 112 6.08 -6.67 2.87
CA LEU A 112 6.46 -5.29 2.53
C LEU A 112 5.43 -4.60 1.63
N ALA A 113 4.39 -5.34 1.23
CA ALA A 113 3.19 -4.85 0.57
C ALA A 113 1.98 -5.00 1.50
N PRO A 114 0.83 -4.39 1.20
CA PRO A 114 -0.42 -4.62 1.94
C PRO A 114 -1.02 -6.02 1.64
N PHE A 115 -0.19 -7.05 1.57
CA PHE A 115 -0.56 -8.43 1.28
C PHE A 115 -0.29 -9.33 2.48
N LEU A 116 -1.18 -10.30 2.66
CA LEU A 116 -1.07 -11.36 3.65
C LEU A 116 -1.23 -12.71 2.94
N ILE A 117 -0.44 -13.70 3.33
CA ILE A 117 -0.68 -15.08 2.89
C ILE A 117 -1.94 -15.57 3.59
N SER A 118 -2.94 -15.99 2.81
CA SER A 118 -4.20 -16.47 3.38
C SER A 118 -3.97 -17.72 4.25
N THR A 119 -4.59 -17.77 5.43
CA THR A 119 -4.60 -18.94 6.31
C THR A 119 -5.31 -20.14 5.72
N THR A 120 -6.03 -19.96 4.60
CA THR A 120 -6.60 -21.06 3.82
C THR A 120 -5.54 -21.94 3.16
N ASN A 121 -4.37 -21.36 2.87
CA ASN A 121 -3.25 -22.05 2.24
C ASN A 121 -2.65 -23.10 3.19
N TYR A 122 -1.94 -24.04 2.59
CA TYR A 122 -1.08 -25.00 3.25
C TYR A 122 0.40 -24.63 3.09
N GLN A 123 1.24 -25.16 3.96
CA GLN A 123 2.70 -25.05 3.84
C GLN A 123 3.27 -26.28 3.14
N LEU A 124 4.14 -26.05 2.15
CA LEU A 124 5.11 -27.02 1.66
C LEU A 124 6.48 -26.67 2.22
N LEU A 125 7.17 -27.65 2.80
CA LEU A 125 8.49 -27.45 3.41
C LEU A 125 9.55 -28.16 2.58
N PHE A 126 10.61 -27.43 2.25
CA PHE A 126 11.78 -27.95 1.55
C PHE A 126 13.02 -27.83 2.43
N LEU A 127 13.79 -28.91 2.53
CA LEU A 127 15.12 -28.89 3.13
C LEU A 127 16.16 -28.99 2.01
N SER A 128 17.19 -28.15 2.07
CA SER A 128 18.27 -28.12 1.09
C SER A 128 19.61 -27.82 1.75
N LYS A 129 20.71 -28.05 1.02
CA LYS A 129 22.09 -27.77 1.49
C LYS A 129 22.40 -28.36 2.88
N CYS A 130 21.88 -29.54 3.19
CA CYS A 130 22.14 -30.22 4.46
C CYS A 130 23.62 -30.60 4.60
N LYS A 131 24.24 -30.35 5.76
CA LYS A 131 25.63 -30.77 6.04
C LYS A 131 25.71 -32.28 6.31
N GLU A 132 26.77 -32.91 5.81
CA GLU A 132 27.04 -34.34 6.03
C GLU A 132 27.55 -34.68 7.45
N PRO A 133 27.35 -35.94 7.90
CA PRO A 133 26.60 -37.01 7.22
C PRO A 133 25.10 -36.68 7.22
N SER A 134 24.45 -36.76 6.05
CA SER A 134 23.01 -36.52 5.96
C SER A 134 22.32 -37.48 6.92
N PRO A 135 21.45 -37.01 7.83
CA PRO A 135 20.66 -37.90 8.66
C PRO A 135 19.82 -38.79 7.73
N SER A 136 19.41 -39.97 8.21
CA SER A 136 18.28 -40.70 7.65
C SER A 136 17.16 -39.73 7.27
N VAL A 137 16.38 -40.05 6.23
CA VAL A 137 15.31 -39.18 5.73
C VAL A 137 14.51 -38.66 6.93
N PRO A 138 14.46 -37.33 7.16
CA PRO A 138 13.79 -36.78 8.34
C PRO A 138 12.34 -37.26 8.40
N PRO A 139 11.78 -37.53 9.60
CA PRO A 139 10.43 -38.07 9.72
C PRO A 139 9.40 -37.25 8.93
N GLY A 140 8.66 -37.91 8.04
CA GLY A 140 7.63 -37.31 7.19
C GLY A 140 8.15 -36.56 5.95
N PHE A 141 9.46 -36.41 5.77
CA PHE A 141 10.04 -35.91 4.54
C PHE A 141 10.24 -37.04 3.53
N ARG A 142 10.23 -36.71 2.23
CA ARG A 142 10.73 -37.54 1.13
C ARG A 142 11.95 -36.91 0.50
N ARG A 143 12.81 -37.75 -0.05
CA ARG A 143 13.97 -37.33 -0.83
C ARG A 143 13.51 -36.78 -2.19
N MET A 144 14.08 -35.65 -2.61
CA MET A 144 13.78 -35.07 -3.91
C MET A 144 14.47 -35.86 -5.03
N PRO A 145 13.84 -36.06 -6.21
CA PRO A 145 14.41 -36.86 -7.30
C PRO A 145 15.73 -36.32 -7.85
N CYS A 146 15.92 -35.00 -7.79
CA CYS A 146 17.07 -34.31 -8.36
C CYS A 146 18.31 -34.26 -7.46
N ASN A 147 18.17 -34.52 -6.14
CA ASN A 147 19.29 -34.37 -5.21
C ASN A 147 19.09 -35.21 -3.94
N ASN A 148 20.11 -35.98 -3.59
CA ASN A 148 20.16 -36.77 -2.37
C ASN A 148 20.28 -35.96 -1.06
N LEU A 149 20.59 -34.67 -1.14
CA LEU A 149 20.68 -33.76 0.01
C LEU A 149 19.54 -32.74 0.05
N SER A 150 18.45 -33.00 -0.68
CA SER A 150 17.25 -32.17 -0.63
C SER A 150 16.02 -33.02 -0.37
N PHE A 151 15.15 -32.50 0.47
CA PHE A 151 13.97 -33.20 0.96
C PHE A 151 12.75 -32.30 0.88
N VAL A 152 11.57 -32.90 0.71
CA VAL A 152 10.29 -32.21 0.69
C VAL A 152 9.33 -32.89 1.67
N TYR A 153 8.56 -32.09 2.40
CA TYR A 153 7.51 -32.57 3.28
C TYR A 153 6.15 -32.32 2.63
N ASP A 154 5.51 -33.40 2.18
CA ASP A 154 4.19 -33.35 1.54
C ASP A 154 3.08 -33.83 2.49
N GLY A 155 3.44 -34.70 3.44
CA GLY A 155 2.54 -35.56 4.22
C GLY A 155 1.87 -34.90 5.43
N GLY A 156 1.45 -33.65 5.33
CA GLY A 156 0.62 -33.03 6.37
C GLY A 156 -0.01 -31.76 5.84
N HIS A 157 -1.34 -31.69 5.83
CA HIS A 157 -2.13 -30.50 5.54
C HIS A 157 -1.96 -29.43 6.63
N ARG A 158 -0.71 -29.04 6.91
CA ARG A 158 -0.37 -27.97 7.85
C ARG A 158 -0.86 -26.68 7.23
N LYS A 159 -1.85 -26.07 7.87
CA LYS A 159 -2.31 -24.74 7.49
C LYS A 159 -1.17 -23.75 7.61
N TYR A 160 -1.21 -22.74 6.75
CA TYR A 160 -0.24 -21.68 6.80
C TYR A 160 -0.43 -20.84 8.06
N ASP A 161 0.53 -20.92 8.97
CA ASP A 161 0.66 -20.06 10.14
C ASP A 161 1.96 -19.24 10.03
N SER A 162 1.84 -17.93 10.21
CA SER A 162 2.95 -16.98 10.22
C SER A 162 3.70 -16.93 11.56
N GLY A 163 3.12 -17.51 12.62
CA GLY A 163 3.60 -17.35 14.01
C GLY A 163 4.60 -18.39 14.50
N ASP A 164 4.57 -19.61 14.00
CA ASP A 164 5.47 -20.66 14.50
C ASP A 164 5.70 -21.71 13.41
N LEU A 165 6.83 -21.58 12.70
CA LEU A 165 7.39 -22.74 12.01
C LEU A 165 7.88 -23.65 13.12
N GLY A 166 7.01 -24.52 13.64
CA GLY A 166 7.36 -25.50 14.66
C GLY A 166 8.69 -26.14 14.28
N GLN A 167 9.76 -25.67 14.93
CA GLN A 167 11.13 -26.09 14.64
C GLN A 167 11.37 -27.53 15.14
N ASP A 168 10.39 -28.09 15.84
CA ASP A 168 10.33 -29.47 16.28
C ASP A 168 10.42 -30.42 15.08
N GLY A 169 11.63 -30.99 14.91
CA GLY A 169 11.93 -32.00 13.90
C GLY A 169 12.67 -31.48 12.66
N ILE A 170 13.00 -30.19 12.55
CA ILE A 170 13.81 -29.66 11.43
C ILE A 170 15.29 -29.71 11.81
N PRO A 171 16.14 -30.46 11.07
CA PRO A 171 17.58 -30.48 11.36
C PRO A 171 18.19 -29.09 11.16
N GLN A 172 18.84 -28.54 12.18
CA GLN A 172 19.55 -27.25 12.07
C GLN A 172 20.71 -27.26 11.06
N SER A 173 21.13 -28.45 10.62
CA SER A 173 22.14 -28.64 9.58
C SER A 173 21.63 -28.39 8.16
N CYS A 174 20.33 -28.15 7.96
CA CYS A 174 19.69 -27.95 6.67
C CYS A 174 19.12 -26.53 6.53
N ARG A 175 19.06 -26.05 5.29
CA ARG A 175 18.32 -24.82 4.94
C ARG A 175 16.85 -25.16 4.69
N LEU A 176 15.96 -24.53 5.45
CA LEU A 176 14.51 -24.60 5.26
C LEU A 176 14.02 -23.54 4.27
N SER A 177 13.17 -23.96 3.34
CA SER A 177 12.37 -23.09 2.47
C SER A 177 10.89 -23.44 2.58
N VAL A 178 10.04 -22.44 2.77
CA VAL A 178 8.59 -22.58 2.93
C VAL A 178 7.87 -22.00 1.71
N VAL A 179 7.00 -22.81 1.11
CA VAL A 179 6.18 -22.43 -0.04
C VAL A 179 4.69 -22.52 0.35
N PRO A 180 3.93 -21.40 0.34
CA PRO A 180 2.49 -21.47 0.48
C PRO A 180 1.87 -22.10 -0.77
N THR A 181 0.88 -22.97 -0.57
CA THR A 181 0.14 -23.61 -1.67
C THR A 181 -1.33 -23.80 -1.33
N LEU A 182 -2.19 -23.80 -2.34
CA LEU A 182 -3.49 -24.45 -2.28
C LEU A 182 -3.32 -25.98 -2.30
N ASP A 183 -4.37 -26.71 -1.95
CA ASP A 183 -4.34 -28.18 -2.06
C ASP A 183 -4.14 -28.61 -3.51
N ALA A 184 -3.72 -29.86 -3.72
CA ALA A 184 -3.70 -30.40 -5.08
C ALA A 184 -5.14 -30.45 -5.63
N PRO A 185 -5.38 -30.18 -6.94
CA PRO A 185 -6.72 -30.18 -7.51
C PRO A 185 -7.49 -31.52 -7.37
N ASP A 186 -6.76 -32.62 -7.24
CA ASP A 186 -7.27 -33.97 -7.03
C ASP A 186 -7.43 -34.35 -5.54
N GLY A 187 -7.08 -33.44 -4.63
CA GLY A 187 -7.07 -33.69 -3.19
C GLY A 187 -5.92 -34.57 -2.70
N SER A 188 -4.97 -34.95 -3.57
CA SER A 188 -3.80 -35.71 -3.16
C SER A 188 -2.72 -34.75 -2.60
N GLY A 189 -2.66 -34.65 -1.28
CA GLY A 189 -1.70 -33.77 -0.60
C GLY A 189 -0.22 -34.11 -0.86
N GLU A 190 0.07 -35.25 -1.50
CA GLU A 190 1.39 -35.84 -1.70
C GLU A 190 2.13 -35.37 -2.97
N ASP A 191 1.47 -34.73 -3.94
CA ASP A 191 2.12 -34.16 -5.14
C ASP A 191 2.47 -32.68 -4.94
N HIS A 192 3.70 -32.41 -4.49
CA HIS A 192 4.20 -31.05 -4.31
C HIS A 192 4.26 -30.25 -5.61
N VAL A 193 4.44 -30.91 -6.75
CA VAL A 193 4.50 -30.23 -8.07
C VAL A 193 3.13 -29.74 -8.46
N ALA A 194 2.10 -30.58 -8.32
CA ALA A 194 0.71 -30.18 -8.53
C ALA A 194 0.30 -29.03 -7.61
N ARG A 195 0.69 -29.08 -6.33
CA ARG A 195 0.43 -28.01 -5.36
C ARG A 195 1.12 -26.69 -5.73
N MET A 196 2.39 -26.73 -6.14
CA MET A 196 3.10 -25.53 -6.61
C MET A 196 2.47 -24.95 -7.88
N LYS A 197 2.05 -25.80 -8.84
CA LYS A 197 1.31 -25.36 -10.04
C LYS A 197 -0.04 -24.75 -9.70
N ASN A 198 -0.69 -25.26 -8.66
CA ASN A 198 -1.95 -24.70 -8.18
C ASN A 198 -1.76 -23.39 -7.43
N GLY A 199 -0.54 -22.95 -7.12
CA GLY A 199 -0.28 -21.64 -6.54
C GLY A 199 -0.87 -21.45 -5.13
N PHE A 200 -1.10 -20.21 -4.72
CA PHE A 200 -1.60 -19.85 -3.39
C PHE A 200 -2.44 -18.58 -3.39
N LEU A 201 -3.22 -18.39 -2.32
CA LEU A 201 -4.06 -17.20 -2.13
C LEU A 201 -3.35 -16.13 -1.32
N LEU A 202 -3.32 -14.91 -1.85
CA LEU A 202 -2.99 -13.70 -1.12
C LEU A 202 -4.26 -12.94 -0.77
N LYS A 203 -4.28 -12.31 0.39
CA LYS A 203 -5.28 -11.33 0.79
C LYS A 203 -4.64 -9.96 0.78
N TRP A 204 -5.39 -8.93 0.42
CA TRP A 204 -4.96 -7.56 0.67
C TRP A 204 -5.73 -6.93 1.81
N THR A 205 -5.07 -6.02 2.51
CA THR A 205 -5.67 -5.24 3.59
C THR A 205 -5.62 -3.75 3.26
N GLY A 206 -6.57 -3.03 3.85
CA GLY A 206 -6.44 -1.59 4.01
C GLY A 206 -6.59 -0.72 2.76
N LEU A 207 -7.35 -1.17 1.76
CA LEU A 207 -7.69 -0.32 0.62
C LEU A 207 -9.05 0.34 0.81
N SER A 208 -9.11 1.63 0.46
CA SER A 208 -10.34 2.42 0.48
C SER A 208 -11.45 1.73 -0.32
N THR A 209 -12.61 1.59 0.31
CA THR A 209 -13.88 1.17 -0.30
C THR A 209 -14.56 2.29 -1.10
N ASP A 210 -13.90 3.43 -1.30
CA ASP A 210 -14.51 4.63 -1.88
C ASP A 210 -14.53 4.60 -3.41
N CYS A 211 -13.77 3.72 -4.06
CA CYS A 211 -13.78 3.59 -5.52
C CYS A 211 -15.18 3.20 -6.09
N PRO A 212 -15.92 2.25 -5.51
CA PRO A 212 -17.34 2.05 -5.82
C PRO A 212 -18.19 3.32 -5.71
N GLY A 213 -17.96 4.17 -4.70
CA GLY A 213 -18.67 5.44 -4.54
C GLY A 213 -18.32 6.47 -5.61
N CYS A 214 -17.03 6.57 -5.95
CA CYS A 214 -16.53 7.41 -7.03
C CYS A 214 -17.10 7.03 -8.40
N THR A 215 -17.00 5.75 -8.75
CA THR A 215 -17.54 5.23 -10.02
C THR A 215 -19.06 5.40 -10.10
N ALA A 216 -19.78 5.16 -9.01
CA ALA A 216 -21.22 5.40 -8.94
C ALA A 216 -21.61 6.88 -9.13
N SER A 217 -20.75 7.81 -8.73
CA SER A 217 -20.94 9.25 -8.92
C SER A 217 -20.53 9.76 -10.31
N GLY A 218 -20.10 8.88 -11.22
CA GLY A 218 -19.64 9.24 -12.56
C GLY A 218 -18.17 9.66 -12.63
N GLY A 219 -17.40 9.41 -11.57
CA GLY A 219 -15.97 9.68 -11.52
C GLY A 219 -15.12 8.46 -11.85
N GLU A 220 -13.83 8.71 -12.08
CA GLU A 220 -12.85 7.69 -12.36
C GLU A 220 -11.86 7.53 -11.20
N CYS A 221 -11.70 6.31 -10.69
CA CYS A 221 -10.76 6.03 -9.62
C CYS A 221 -9.33 6.19 -10.12
N MET A 222 -8.55 7.02 -9.45
CA MET A 222 -7.15 7.23 -9.74
C MET A 222 -6.33 7.17 -8.45
N TYR A 223 -5.01 7.11 -8.59
CA TYR A 223 -4.08 7.22 -7.46
C TYR A 223 -3.36 8.56 -7.59
N GLY A 224 -3.50 9.43 -6.59
CA GLY A 224 -2.97 10.79 -6.65
C GLY A 224 -1.44 10.82 -6.69
N ASP A 225 -0.86 11.50 -7.67
CA ASP A 225 0.59 11.75 -7.74
C ASP A 225 1.09 12.71 -6.64
N ASN A 226 0.19 13.51 -6.08
CA ASN A 226 0.41 14.38 -4.92
C ASN A 226 0.37 13.64 -3.58
N GLY A 227 0.00 12.36 -3.63
CA GLY A 227 0.26 11.47 -2.54
C GLY A 227 -0.80 11.29 -1.46
N VAL A 228 -2.02 11.68 -1.75
CA VAL A 228 -3.17 11.45 -0.86
C VAL A 228 -3.84 10.07 -1.05
N GLY A 229 -3.14 9.11 -1.68
CA GLY A 229 -3.67 7.78 -1.97
C GLY A 229 -4.80 7.83 -3.00
N PHE A 230 -5.88 7.07 -2.78
CA PHE A 230 -7.06 7.06 -3.64
C PHE A 230 -7.60 8.48 -3.89
N ALA A 231 -7.87 8.79 -5.16
CA ALA A 231 -8.59 10.00 -5.58
C ALA A 231 -9.65 9.66 -6.62
N CYS A 232 -10.70 10.48 -6.67
CA CYS A 232 -11.79 10.38 -7.62
C CYS A 232 -11.67 11.50 -8.64
N ASN A 233 -11.37 11.16 -9.89
CA ASN A 233 -11.31 12.11 -10.99
C ASN A 233 -12.74 12.43 -11.46
N CYS A 234 -13.17 13.68 -11.29
CA CYS A 234 -14.50 14.14 -11.67
C CYS A 234 -14.41 15.21 -12.76
N SER A 235 -15.52 15.46 -13.45
CA SER A 235 -15.59 16.47 -14.52
C SER A 235 -15.32 17.90 -14.05
N ASP A 236 -15.54 18.17 -12.76
CA ASP A 236 -15.31 19.43 -12.06
C ASP A 236 -13.94 19.51 -11.34
N GLY A 237 -13.15 18.42 -11.36
CA GLY A 237 -11.84 18.34 -10.74
C GLY A 237 -11.62 17.07 -9.92
N MET A 238 -10.47 16.96 -9.25
CA MET A 238 -10.18 15.82 -8.38
C MET A 238 -10.90 15.96 -7.04
N GLN A 239 -11.62 14.91 -6.65
CA GLN A 239 -12.34 14.80 -5.38
C GLN A 239 -11.78 13.63 -4.55
N HIS A 240 -11.98 13.65 -3.24
CA HIS A 240 -11.36 12.68 -2.33
C HIS A 240 -12.20 11.42 -2.05
N VAL A 241 -13.49 11.42 -2.41
CA VAL A 241 -14.43 10.32 -2.09
C VAL A 241 -15.34 10.00 -3.27
N LYS A 242 -16.07 11.00 -3.77
CA LYS A 242 -17.01 10.88 -4.90
C LYS A 242 -17.15 12.23 -5.60
N CYS A 243 -17.65 12.21 -6.83
CA CYS A 243 -18.03 13.43 -7.53
C CYS A 243 -19.24 14.06 -6.86
N VAL A 244 -19.09 15.32 -6.49
CA VAL A 244 -20.22 16.13 -6.02
C VAL A 244 -20.86 16.73 -7.26
N ILE A 245 -22.07 16.29 -7.60
CA ILE A 245 -22.87 16.98 -8.61
C ILE A 245 -23.32 18.29 -7.97
N VAL A 246 -22.51 19.35 -8.08
CA VAL A 246 -22.99 20.70 -7.86
C VAL A 246 -23.79 21.05 -9.12
N PRO A 247 -25.12 21.22 -9.06
CA PRO A 247 -25.85 21.74 -10.20
C PRO A 247 -25.38 23.18 -10.40
N THR A 248 -24.37 23.37 -11.24
CA THR A 248 -24.11 24.67 -11.82
C THR A 248 -25.37 25.00 -12.62
N LEU A 249 -26.13 25.99 -12.16
CA LEU A 249 -27.01 26.77 -13.02
C LEU A 249 -26.09 27.42 -14.06
N GLY A 250 -25.74 26.65 -15.09
CA GLY A 250 -25.04 27.15 -16.25
C GLY A 250 -25.89 28.27 -16.79
N ALA A 251 -25.27 29.43 -16.98
CA ALA A 251 -25.81 30.50 -17.78
C ALA A 251 -26.20 29.89 -19.14
N SER A 252 -27.48 29.58 -19.30
CA SER A 252 -28.03 29.19 -20.59
C SER A 252 -28.27 30.48 -21.36
N ASP A 253 -27.73 30.52 -22.56
CA ASP A 253 -28.03 31.52 -23.58
C ASP A 253 -29.53 31.81 -23.61
N GLY A 254 -29.87 33.09 -23.56
CA GLY A 254 -31.20 33.61 -23.27
C GLY A 254 -32.24 33.29 -24.34
N ASN A 255 -32.79 32.07 -24.32
CA ASN A 255 -33.98 31.75 -25.12
C ASN A 255 -34.91 30.67 -24.53
N GLY A 256 -34.83 30.38 -23.23
CA GLY A 256 -35.81 29.51 -22.55
C GLY A 256 -37.01 30.32 -22.06
N THR A 257 -38.22 29.97 -22.51
CA THR A 257 -39.46 30.62 -22.02
C THR A 257 -39.65 30.32 -20.52
N SER A 258 -40.23 31.27 -19.77
CA SER A 258 -40.43 31.18 -18.32
C SER A 258 -41.18 29.92 -17.86
N ASN A 259 -41.92 29.27 -18.75
CA ASN A 259 -42.69 28.06 -18.47
C ASN A 259 -41.84 26.79 -18.33
N GLU A 260 -40.65 26.71 -18.96
CA GLU A 260 -39.77 25.54 -18.80
C GLU A 260 -39.01 25.57 -17.46
N HIS A 261 -38.69 26.76 -16.95
CA HIS A 261 -38.11 26.93 -15.61
C HIS A 261 -39.12 26.58 -14.50
N ILE A 262 -40.39 26.95 -14.69
CA ILE A 262 -41.48 26.59 -13.76
C ILE A 262 -41.77 25.08 -13.80
N ALA A 263 -41.66 24.44 -14.96
CA ALA A 263 -41.82 22.97 -15.08
C ALA A 263 -40.72 22.21 -14.33
N ARG A 264 -39.49 22.72 -14.31
CA ARG A 264 -38.39 22.14 -13.50
C ARG A 264 -38.58 22.32 -12.00
N MET A 265 -39.16 23.44 -11.56
CA MET A 265 -39.49 23.65 -10.13
C MET A 265 -40.69 22.80 -9.67
N ARG A 266 -41.64 22.46 -10.56
CA ARG A 266 -42.81 21.63 -10.23
C ARG A 266 -42.49 20.15 -10.00
N ASN A 267 -41.38 19.64 -10.54
CA ASN A 267 -41.04 18.22 -10.41
C ASN A 267 -40.49 17.85 -9.01
N GLY A 268 -40.26 18.84 -8.14
CA GLY A 268 -39.67 18.60 -6.83
C GLY A 268 -38.22 18.15 -6.94
N PHE A 269 -37.38 18.62 -6.03
CA PHE A 269 -36.07 18.06 -5.80
C PHE A 269 -36.11 17.37 -4.44
N LEU A 270 -35.51 16.19 -4.34
CA LEU A 270 -35.39 15.50 -3.07
C LEU A 270 -34.38 16.28 -2.21
N LEU A 271 -34.89 17.05 -1.25
CA LEU A 271 -34.07 17.49 -0.13
C LEU A 271 -33.96 16.30 0.82
N GLU A 272 -32.85 15.58 0.76
CA GLU A 272 -32.42 14.83 1.94
C GLU A 272 -32.00 15.84 3.00
N TRP A 273 -32.95 16.17 3.88
CA TRP A 273 -32.64 16.86 5.12
C TRP A 273 -31.89 15.89 6.04
N SER A 274 -30.56 15.97 6.06
CA SER A 274 -29.79 15.53 7.22
C SER A 274 -29.86 16.63 8.29
N GLY A 275 -31.05 16.81 8.86
CA GLY A 275 -31.34 17.99 9.67
C GLY A 275 -32.51 17.84 10.62
N LEU A 276 -32.70 16.67 11.25
CA LEU A 276 -33.12 16.75 12.65
C LEU A 276 -31.87 17.22 13.40
N SER A 277 -31.87 18.48 13.81
CA SER A 277 -30.74 19.05 14.54
C SER A 277 -30.39 18.09 15.68
N THR A 278 -29.09 17.81 15.81
CA THR A 278 -28.51 17.01 16.90
C THR A 278 -29.03 17.43 18.27
N ASP A 279 -29.55 18.65 18.37
CA ASP A 279 -29.96 19.32 19.60
C ASP A 279 -31.34 18.82 20.06
N CYS A 280 -32.25 18.44 19.16
CA CYS A 280 -33.51 17.82 19.57
C CYS A 280 -33.32 16.39 20.12
N TYR A 281 -32.43 15.61 19.50
CA TYR A 281 -32.08 14.29 20.03
C TYR A 281 -31.40 14.40 21.40
N ARG A 282 -30.50 15.38 21.59
CA ARG A 282 -29.90 15.65 22.91
C ARG A 282 -30.94 16.07 23.95
N CYS A 283 -31.91 16.89 23.57
CA CYS A 283 -33.00 17.33 24.44
C CYS A 283 -33.86 16.15 24.93
N MET A 284 -34.35 15.32 24.00
CA MET A 284 -35.17 14.15 24.36
C MET A 284 -34.38 13.13 25.17
N ALA A 285 -33.10 12.91 24.84
CA ALA A 285 -32.23 12.01 25.61
C ALA A 285 -31.96 12.51 27.04
N SER A 286 -32.05 13.83 27.27
CA SER A 286 -31.93 14.45 28.60
C SER A 286 -33.24 14.50 29.39
N GLY A 287 -34.33 13.90 28.87
CA GLY A 287 -35.65 13.91 29.50
C GLY A 287 -36.46 15.19 29.27
N GLY A 288 -36.05 16.03 28.31
CA GLY A 288 -36.73 17.26 27.92
C GLY A 288 -37.61 17.10 26.67
N GLU A 289 -38.49 18.07 26.46
CA GLU A 289 -39.43 18.11 25.33
C GLU A 289 -38.97 19.17 24.31
N CYS A 290 -38.76 18.77 23.05
CA CYS A 290 -38.29 19.69 22.00
C CYS A 290 -39.37 20.67 21.57
N MET A 291 -39.01 21.94 21.38
CA MET A 291 -39.92 22.94 20.83
C MET A 291 -39.23 23.93 19.88
N TYR A 292 -40.01 24.53 18.98
CA TYR A 292 -39.55 25.52 18.01
C TYR A 292 -40.33 26.83 18.22
N GLY A 293 -39.62 27.93 18.51
CA GLY A 293 -40.21 29.23 18.80
C GLY A 293 -40.34 30.09 17.54
N ASN A 294 -41.44 30.85 17.42
CA ASN A 294 -41.71 31.73 16.27
C ASN A 294 -41.04 33.13 16.35
N ASN A 295 -40.19 33.40 17.34
CA ASN A 295 -39.64 34.74 17.61
C ASN A 295 -38.10 34.78 17.64
N ASP A 296 -37.44 34.50 16.50
CA ASP A 296 -35.99 34.66 16.25
C ASP A 296 -35.02 33.96 17.22
N VAL A 297 -35.49 32.98 18.00
CA VAL A 297 -34.63 32.03 18.73
C VAL A 297 -34.94 30.64 18.20
N GLY A 298 -34.13 30.19 17.24
CA GLY A 298 -34.19 28.84 16.70
C GLY A 298 -33.91 27.80 17.80
N PHE A 299 -34.78 26.78 17.88
CA PHE A 299 -34.71 25.60 18.76
C PHE A 299 -34.60 25.87 20.29
N ALA A 300 -35.51 25.28 21.07
CA ALA A 300 -35.43 25.27 22.54
C ALA A 300 -35.82 23.90 23.11
N CYS A 301 -35.20 23.54 24.23
CA CYS A 301 -35.45 22.33 25.00
C CYS A 301 -36.18 22.65 26.30
N LYS A 302 -37.38 22.10 26.49
CA LYS A 302 -38.18 22.31 27.69
C LYS A 302 -37.89 21.23 28.73
N CYS A 303 -37.38 21.65 29.88
CA CYS A 303 -36.99 20.78 30.99
C CYS A 303 -37.90 21.02 32.20
N SER A 304 -37.89 20.08 33.16
CA SER A 304 -38.61 20.20 34.44
C SER A 304 -38.22 21.45 35.24
N ASP A 305 -37.02 21.97 35.01
CA ASP A 305 -36.42 23.06 35.77
C ASP A 305 -36.41 24.40 34.98
N GLY A 306 -36.95 24.41 33.75
CA GLY A 306 -37.00 25.60 32.89
C GLY A 306 -36.66 25.34 31.41
N MET A 307 -36.61 26.42 30.62
CA MET A 307 -36.28 26.39 29.19
C MET A 307 -34.76 26.47 28.99
N GLN A 308 -34.19 25.60 28.16
CA GLN A 308 -32.75 25.55 27.86
C GLN A 308 -32.50 25.57 26.35
N SER A 309 -31.30 25.95 25.91
CA SER A 309 -30.96 26.04 24.49
C SER A 309 -30.67 24.68 23.83
N GLU A 310 -30.28 23.65 24.59
CA GLU A 310 -29.92 22.33 24.02
C GLU A 310 -30.36 21.09 24.82
N LYS A 311 -30.21 21.05 26.16
CA LYS A 311 -30.51 19.85 26.99
C LYS A 311 -30.81 20.19 28.46
N CYS A 312 -31.43 19.26 29.19
CA CYS A 312 -31.68 19.38 30.63
C CYS A 312 -30.42 19.08 31.45
N SER A 313 -30.14 19.94 32.43
CA SER A 313 -28.85 19.93 33.15
C SER A 313 -28.93 19.18 34.47
N ALA A 314 -28.32 18.00 34.51
CA ALA A 314 -27.91 17.32 35.74
C ALA A 314 -26.47 16.80 35.59
N ILE A 315 -25.53 17.60 35.05
CA ILE A 315 -24.29 17.04 34.49
C ILE A 315 -23.09 18.02 34.58
N LEU A 316 -22.78 18.62 35.74
CA LEU A 316 -21.49 19.36 35.86
C LEU A 316 -20.33 18.41 36.22
N LEU A 317 -20.58 17.44 37.09
CA LEU A 317 -19.57 16.50 37.60
C LEU A 317 -19.27 15.38 36.58
N PHE A 318 -20.28 14.91 35.86
CA PHE A 318 -20.12 13.87 34.82
C PHE A 318 -19.50 14.44 33.52
N LEU A 319 -19.73 15.72 33.17
CA LEU A 319 -19.01 16.36 32.05
C LEU A 319 -17.53 16.59 32.37
N LEU A 320 -17.17 16.90 33.62
CA LEU A 320 -15.76 16.98 34.03
C LEU A 320 -15.08 15.61 33.96
N VAL A 321 -15.76 14.54 34.39
CA VAL A 321 -15.22 13.18 34.31
C VAL A 321 -15.12 12.70 32.86
N VAL A 322 -16.13 12.95 32.01
CA VAL A 322 -16.10 12.62 30.57
C VAL A 322 -15.08 13.46 29.82
N SER A 323 -14.94 14.75 30.13
CA SER A 323 -13.93 15.62 29.52
C SER A 323 -12.52 15.19 29.96
N LEU A 324 -12.33 14.81 31.23
CA LEU A 324 -11.06 14.26 31.72
C LEU A 324 -10.75 12.90 31.07
N LEU A 325 -11.75 12.02 30.90
CA LEU A 325 -11.62 10.75 30.17
C LEU A 325 -11.32 10.98 28.69
N LEU A 326 -11.97 11.95 28.04
CA LEU A 326 -11.71 12.34 26.65
C LEU A 326 -10.31 12.94 26.51
N LEU A 327 -9.85 13.78 27.45
CA LEU A 327 -8.48 14.29 27.50
C LEU A 327 -7.46 13.16 27.68
N LEU A 328 -7.72 12.20 28.56
CA LEU A 328 -6.87 11.01 28.76
C LEU A 328 -6.87 10.08 27.53
N LEU A 329 -7.99 9.98 26.80
CA LEU A 329 -8.09 9.27 25.52
C LEU A 329 -7.38 10.05 24.38
N HIS A 330 -7.41 11.37 24.41
CA HIS A 330 -6.70 12.24 23.46
C HIS A 330 -5.20 12.14 23.65
N ASP A 331 -4.71 12.17 24.90
CA ASP A 331 -3.29 12.01 25.23
C ASP A 331 -2.75 10.64 24.80
N THR A 332 -3.53 9.56 25.00
CA THR A 332 -3.11 8.21 24.58
C THR A 332 -3.08 8.06 23.05
N ALA A 333 -3.99 8.71 22.31
CA ALA A 333 -3.96 8.73 20.84
C ALA A 333 -2.85 9.63 20.25
N HIS A 334 -2.44 10.69 20.98
CA HIS A 334 -1.35 11.60 20.59
C HIS A 334 0.04 10.99 20.86
N ALA A 335 0.21 10.22 21.93
CA ALA A 335 1.50 9.62 22.32
C ALA A 335 1.90 8.41 21.45
N ASP A 336 0.96 7.74 20.78
CA ASP A 336 1.19 6.41 20.19
C ASP A 336 2.10 6.40 18.96
N CYS A 337 2.32 7.55 18.33
CA CYS A 337 3.10 7.66 17.09
C CYS A 337 4.15 8.77 17.15
N GLU A 338 4.61 9.12 18.36
CA GLU A 338 5.75 10.01 18.51
C GLU A 338 7.02 9.41 17.89
N PRO A 339 7.97 10.24 17.43
CA PRO A 339 9.28 9.78 17.00
C PRO A 339 9.93 8.92 18.09
N GLY A 340 10.30 7.70 17.73
CA GLY A 340 11.00 6.77 18.62
C GLY A 340 12.47 6.62 18.26
N THR A 341 13.22 5.93 19.12
CA THR A 341 14.63 5.59 18.86
C THR A 341 14.84 4.09 18.94
N CYS A 342 15.68 3.58 18.06
CA CYS A 342 16.14 2.19 18.04
C CYS A 342 17.68 2.21 18.03
N GLY A 343 18.29 2.23 19.21
CA GLY A 343 19.71 2.54 19.35
C GLY A 343 19.96 3.98 18.90
N ASP A 344 20.91 4.15 17.98
CA ASP A 344 21.24 5.46 17.40
C ASP A 344 20.28 5.88 16.27
N LEU A 345 19.36 4.99 15.85
CA LEU A 345 18.41 5.28 14.78
C LEU A 345 17.20 6.05 15.32
N THR A 346 17.02 7.28 14.84
CA THR A 346 15.74 8.02 15.02
C THR A 346 14.70 7.55 14.01
N VAL A 347 13.56 7.08 14.52
CA VAL A 347 12.43 6.56 13.74
C VAL A 347 11.26 7.55 13.85
N LYS A 348 11.04 8.31 12.79
CA LYS A 348 9.87 9.17 12.58
C LYS A 348 9.16 8.83 11.27
N TYR A 349 7.91 9.28 11.15
CA TYR A 349 7.09 9.14 9.96
C TYR A 349 7.90 9.47 8.67
N PRO A 350 7.85 8.64 7.61
CA PRO A 350 6.94 7.49 7.40
C PRO A 350 7.34 6.19 8.10
N PHE A 351 8.56 6.11 8.63
CA PHE A 351 9.00 4.98 9.45
C PHE A 351 8.35 5.03 10.83
N TRP A 352 8.06 3.86 11.39
CA TRP A 352 7.41 3.77 12.69
C TRP A 352 7.78 2.47 13.38
N LEU A 353 7.82 2.49 14.71
CA LEU A 353 8.12 1.32 15.51
C LEU A 353 6.87 0.45 15.65
N GLY A 354 6.96 -0.81 15.23
CA GLY A 354 5.92 -1.79 15.53
C GLY A 354 5.95 -2.18 16.99
N SER A 355 4.95 -1.78 17.79
CA SER A 355 4.82 -2.27 19.16
C SER A 355 4.39 -3.74 19.17
N VAL A 356 5.06 -4.56 19.99
CA VAL A 356 4.80 -6.01 20.11
C VAL A 356 3.40 -6.30 20.66
N ASN A 357 2.76 -5.32 21.32
CA ASN A 357 1.52 -5.51 22.09
C ASN A 357 0.39 -4.51 21.76
N GLN A 358 0.42 -3.82 20.63
CA GLN A 358 -0.63 -2.84 20.33
C GLN A 358 -1.58 -3.25 19.21
N SER A 359 -2.86 -3.19 19.56
CA SER A 359 -4.04 -3.17 18.71
C SER A 359 -4.33 -1.78 18.11
N SER A 360 -3.42 -0.81 18.26
CA SER A 360 -3.63 0.57 17.85
C SER A 360 -3.26 0.82 16.38
N SER A 361 -3.81 1.90 15.82
CA SER A 361 -3.73 2.26 14.41
C SER A 361 -2.26 2.40 13.95
N PRO A 362 -1.88 1.89 12.78
CA PRO A 362 -0.52 2.02 12.27
C PRO A 362 -0.13 3.50 12.13
N CYS A 363 1.03 3.83 12.68
CA CYS A 363 1.57 5.20 12.66
C CYS A 363 2.12 5.61 11.29
N GLY A 364 2.56 4.63 10.49
CA GLY A 364 3.11 4.84 9.16
C GLY A 364 2.74 3.71 8.20
N HIS A 365 3.18 3.84 6.96
CA HIS A 365 2.88 2.85 5.93
C HIS A 365 3.46 1.47 6.33
N PRO A 366 2.76 0.33 6.09
CA PRO A 366 3.18 -0.99 6.55
C PRO A 366 4.61 -1.37 6.11
N ALA A 367 4.99 -1.04 4.88
CA ALA A 367 6.34 -1.28 4.36
C ALA A 367 7.47 -0.57 5.13
N PHE A 368 7.15 0.47 5.91
CA PHE A 368 8.09 1.27 6.69
C PHE A 368 8.07 0.90 8.18
N GLN A 369 7.34 -0.15 8.56
CA GLN A 369 7.33 -0.64 9.92
C GLN A 369 8.72 -1.19 10.28
N VAL A 370 9.28 -0.67 11.37
CA VAL A 370 10.58 -1.05 11.89
C VAL A 370 10.39 -1.88 13.15
N ARG A 371 11.14 -2.97 13.23
CA ARG A 371 11.30 -3.79 14.43
C ARG A 371 12.70 -3.60 14.99
N CYS A 372 12.76 -3.32 16.29
CA CYS A 372 14.00 -3.32 17.04
C CYS A 372 14.35 -4.72 17.56
N SER A 373 15.64 -5.01 17.64
CA SER A 373 16.15 -6.14 18.41
C SER A 373 15.82 -6.01 19.89
N ASN A 374 15.85 -7.12 20.63
CA ASN A 374 15.47 -7.16 22.04
C ASN A 374 16.38 -6.28 22.93
N ASP A 375 17.64 -6.11 22.54
CA ASP A 375 18.61 -5.22 23.19
C ASP A 375 18.53 -3.77 22.68
N GLY A 376 17.62 -3.49 21.73
CA GLY A 376 17.40 -2.17 21.14
C GLY A 376 18.51 -1.68 20.22
N SER A 377 19.52 -2.51 19.92
CA SER A 377 20.74 -2.07 19.20
C SER A 377 20.62 -2.10 17.67
N ALA A 378 19.69 -2.88 17.12
CA ALA A 378 19.54 -3.06 15.68
C ALA A 378 18.08 -2.89 15.22
N ALA A 379 17.91 -2.12 14.15
CA ALA A 379 16.62 -1.91 13.51
C ALA A 379 16.51 -2.72 12.21
N SER A 380 15.35 -3.33 11.96
CA SER A 380 15.05 -4.06 10.73
C SER A 380 13.66 -3.77 10.21
N LEU A 381 13.47 -3.81 8.90
CA LEU A 381 12.14 -3.74 8.30
C LEU A 381 11.33 -4.98 8.71
N MET A 382 10.09 -4.77 9.17
CA MET A 382 9.22 -5.87 9.56
C MET A 382 8.95 -6.81 8.37
N GLY A 383 9.10 -8.12 8.60
CA GLY A 383 8.90 -9.15 7.58
C GLY A 383 10.04 -9.26 6.56
N SER A 384 11.18 -8.60 6.81
CA SER A 384 12.35 -8.63 5.94
C SER A 384 13.66 -8.84 6.72
N ALA A 385 14.70 -9.28 6.01
CA ALA A 385 16.06 -9.41 6.52
C ALA A 385 16.91 -8.13 6.30
N ILE A 386 16.25 -7.03 5.92
CA ILE A 386 16.88 -5.74 5.71
C ILE A 386 16.97 -4.98 7.04
N ASN A 387 18.20 -4.71 7.46
CA ASN A 387 18.51 -3.83 8.56
C ASN A 387 18.43 -2.37 8.07
N VAL A 388 17.88 -1.49 8.90
CA VAL A 388 17.86 -0.05 8.67
C VAL A 388 19.00 0.57 9.49
N LEU A 389 20.01 1.12 8.81
CA LEU A 389 21.20 1.66 9.46
C LEU A 389 21.10 3.17 9.70
N ARG A 390 20.58 3.91 8.72
CA ARG A 390 20.40 5.36 8.80
C ARG A 390 19.27 5.79 7.90
N VAL A 391 18.43 6.72 8.34
CA VAL A 391 17.37 7.32 7.51
C VAL A 391 17.72 8.77 7.21
N ASP A 392 17.64 9.13 5.94
CA ASP A 392 17.77 10.50 5.41
C ASP A 392 16.39 10.95 4.94
N TYR A 393 15.71 11.68 5.82
CA TYR A 393 14.34 12.13 5.62
C TYR A 393 14.22 13.27 4.62
N ASP A 394 15.29 14.03 4.39
CA ASP A 394 15.28 15.16 3.47
C ASP A 394 15.37 14.66 2.02
N ASN A 395 16.15 13.59 1.79
CA ASN A 395 16.33 12.99 0.47
C ASN A 395 15.39 11.82 0.15
N ASN A 396 14.49 11.48 1.08
CA ASN A 396 13.63 10.30 1.00
C ASN A 396 14.42 9.00 0.73
N SER A 397 15.53 8.80 1.46
CA SER A 397 16.42 7.66 1.29
C SER A 397 16.95 7.11 2.62
N PHE A 398 17.37 5.85 2.66
CA PHE A 398 17.95 5.23 3.84
C PHE A 398 19.08 4.29 3.47
N ILE A 399 20.06 4.18 4.36
CA ILE A 399 21.13 3.20 4.27
C ILE A 399 20.64 1.92 4.95
N ALA A 400 20.78 0.82 4.25
CA ALA A 400 20.34 -0.50 4.66
C ALA A 400 21.43 -1.54 4.45
N SER A 401 21.41 -2.61 5.24
CA SER A 401 22.24 -3.80 5.02
C SER A 401 21.41 -5.05 5.17
N HIS A 402 21.94 -6.19 4.73
CA HIS A 402 21.24 -7.46 4.87
C HIS A 402 21.80 -8.26 6.05
N SER A 403 20.95 -8.67 6.98
CA SER A 403 21.36 -9.32 8.23
C SER A 403 22.27 -10.54 8.03
N ARG A 404 22.01 -11.33 6.98
CA ARG A 404 22.81 -12.51 6.61
C ARG A 404 24.29 -12.21 6.32
N ILE A 405 24.59 -11.07 5.70
CA ILE A 405 25.95 -10.70 5.25
C ILE A 405 26.60 -9.64 6.16
N ALA A 406 25.80 -8.94 6.96
CA ALA A 406 26.26 -7.93 7.90
C ALA A 406 26.60 -8.50 9.30
N GLY A 407 25.99 -9.62 9.70
CA GLY A 407 26.07 -10.16 11.06
C GLY A 407 27.38 -10.86 11.46
N GLY A 408 28.46 -10.77 10.68
CA GLY A 408 29.73 -11.48 10.95
C GLY A 408 30.89 -11.01 10.07
N ASN A 409 32.03 -11.68 10.17
CA ASN A 409 33.21 -11.40 9.32
C ASN A 409 33.28 -12.28 8.07
N ASP A 410 32.36 -13.23 7.93
CA ASP A 410 32.25 -14.17 6.81
C ASP A 410 31.17 -13.74 5.79
N GLY A 411 30.84 -12.43 5.74
CA GLY A 411 29.80 -11.88 4.88
C GLY A 411 29.97 -12.26 3.41
N VAL A 412 31.20 -12.21 2.90
CA VAL A 412 31.57 -12.63 1.54
C VAL A 412 31.18 -14.09 1.26
N CYS A 413 31.35 -14.98 2.24
CA CYS A 413 31.01 -16.41 2.10
C CYS A 413 29.49 -16.67 2.06
N ARG A 414 28.67 -15.66 2.36
CA ARG A 414 27.21 -15.75 2.50
C ARG A 414 26.45 -15.02 1.38
N THR A 415 27.14 -14.69 0.29
CA THR A 415 26.63 -13.93 -0.87
C THR A 415 25.93 -14.80 -1.91
N ASP A 416 25.58 -16.05 -1.59
CA ASP A 416 24.96 -17.03 -2.49
C ASP A 416 23.43 -16.86 -2.65
N PHE A 417 22.94 -15.61 -2.66
CA PHE A 417 21.53 -15.28 -2.81
C PHE A 417 21.31 -13.98 -3.58
N ASN A 418 20.09 -13.80 -4.08
CA ASN A 418 19.68 -12.57 -4.74
C ASN A 418 19.08 -11.61 -3.70
N ILE A 419 19.81 -10.52 -3.42
CA ILE A 419 19.41 -9.47 -2.46
C ILE A 419 18.10 -8.76 -2.81
N SER A 420 17.75 -8.69 -4.10
CA SER A 420 16.51 -8.04 -4.55
C SER A 420 15.25 -8.75 -4.04
N VAL A 421 15.36 -10.02 -3.63
CA VAL A 421 14.26 -10.79 -3.02
C VAL A 421 13.84 -10.16 -1.69
N SER A 422 14.78 -9.60 -0.92
CA SER A 422 14.53 -9.09 0.44
C SER A 422 13.76 -7.76 0.47
N ILE A 423 13.63 -7.10 -0.67
CA ILE A 423 12.80 -5.89 -0.85
C ILE A 423 11.72 -6.07 -1.92
N ALA A 424 11.47 -7.31 -2.37
CA ALA A 424 10.41 -7.58 -3.32
C ALA A 424 9.05 -7.12 -2.76
N MET A 425 8.18 -6.62 -3.64
CA MET A 425 6.87 -6.03 -3.33
C MET A 425 6.88 -4.78 -2.45
N SER A 426 8.05 -4.39 -1.92
CA SER A 426 8.21 -3.14 -1.23
C SER A 426 8.09 -1.95 -2.19
N PRO A 427 7.78 -0.76 -1.65
CA PRO A 427 7.70 0.43 -2.45
C PRO A 427 9.09 1.10 -2.59
N PHE A 428 10.14 0.48 -2.04
CA PHE A 428 11.53 0.93 -2.08
C PHE A 428 12.22 0.60 -3.41
N LYS A 429 13.16 1.45 -3.82
CA LYS A 429 14.05 1.23 -4.97
C LYS A 429 15.51 1.28 -4.55
N PHE A 430 16.35 0.48 -5.22
CA PHE A 430 17.80 0.64 -5.10
C PHE A 430 18.20 1.95 -5.78
N SER A 431 18.93 2.80 -5.06
CA SER A 431 19.47 4.04 -5.62
C SER A 431 20.48 3.74 -6.72
N SER A 432 20.47 4.53 -7.79
CA SER A 432 21.50 4.49 -8.84
C SER A 432 22.89 4.89 -8.35
N ARG A 433 22.98 5.49 -7.15
CA ARG A 433 24.23 5.79 -6.43
C ARG A 433 24.92 4.54 -5.87
N ASN A 434 24.24 3.40 -5.85
CA ASN A 434 24.86 2.15 -5.43
C ASN A 434 25.72 1.57 -6.55
N ARG A 435 26.85 0.96 -6.17
CA ARG A 435 27.69 0.17 -7.07
C ARG A 435 27.32 -1.31 -6.98
N ALA A 436 27.51 -2.05 -8.07
CA ALA A 436 27.32 -3.49 -8.11
C ALA A 436 28.60 -4.21 -7.66
N LEU A 437 28.58 -4.82 -6.48
CA LEU A 437 29.64 -5.71 -6.02
C LEU A 437 29.28 -7.16 -6.35
N CYS A 438 30.06 -7.77 -7.23
CA CYS A 438 29.79 -9.08 -7.81
C CYS A 438 30.70 -10.15 -7.21
N PHE A 439 30.13 -11.30 -6.86
CA PHE A 439 30.86 -12.45 -6.32
C PHE A 439 30.68 -13.66 -7.24
N LEU A 440 31.79 -14.25 -7.67
CA LEU A 440 31.85 -15.41 -8.54
C LEU A 440 32.30 -16.65 -7.75
N TYR A 441 31.59 -17.76 -7.95
CA TYR A 441 31.82 -19.03 -7.25
C TYR A 441 31.53 -20.23 -8.16
N ASN A 442 31.95 -21.43 -7.73
CA ASN A 442 31.78 -22.70 -8.46
C ASN A 442 32.25 -22.63 -9.93
N CYS A 443 33.43 -22.05 -10.17
CA CYS A 443 34.02 -21.98 -11.50
C CYS A 443 34.45 -23.38 -11.97
N SER A 444 34.03 -23.78 -13.18
CA SER A 444 34.37 -25.10 -13.76
C SER A 444 35.75 -25.16 -14.44
N ASP A 445 36.45 -24.03 -14.56
CA ASP A 445 37.73 -23.83 -15.29
C ASP A 445 38.75 -23.00 -14.46
N THR A 446 39.83 -22.51 -15.10
CA THR A 446 40.78 -21.53 -14.55
C THR A 446 40.09 -20.27 -14.03
N GLU A 447 40.59 -19.78 -12.90
CA GLU A 447 40.16 -18.57 -12.18
C GLU A 447 39.93 -17.37 -13.12
N PRO A 448 38.93 -16.51 -12.84
CA PRO A 448 38.73 -15.27 -13.58
C PRO A 448 40.05 -14.48 -13.68
N ARG A 449 40.50 -14.21 -14.91
CA ARG A 449 41.76 -13.51 -15.19
C ARG A 449 41.46 -12.07 -15.61
N GLY A 450 41.97 -11.11 -14.84
CA GLY A 450 41.90 -9.68 -15.12
C GLY A 450 42.32 -8.88 -13.89
N PRO A 451 42.97 -7.71 -14.04
CA PRO A 451 43.36 -6.86 -12.89
C PRO A 451 42.16 -6.39 -12.05
N GLU A 452 40.96 -6.43 -12.61
CA GLU A 452 39.70 -6.06 -11.96
C GLU A 452 39.13 -7.13 -11.01
N PHE A 453 39.57 -8.39 -11.13
CA PHE A 453 39.11 -9.48 -10.28
C PHE A 453 40.03 -9.64 -9.07
N VAL A 454 39.43 -9.68 -7.88
CA VAL A 454 40.15 -9.87 -6.61
C VAL A 454 39.79 -11.24 -6.04
N ASN A 455 40.80 -11.99 -5.60
CA ASN A 455 40.55 -13.21 -4.81
C ASN A 455 39.99 -12.81 -3.44
N ALA A 456 38.72 -13.10 -3.22
CA ALA A 456 37.96 -12.78 -2.02
C ALA A 456 37.74 -13.99 -1.10
N THR A 457 38.47 -15.09 -1.34
CA THR A 457 38.24 -16.38 -0.67
C THR A 457 38.41 -16.29 0.85
N SER A 458 39.28 -15.41 1.38
CA SER A 458 39.50 -15.19 2.83
C SER A 458 39.31 -16.45 3.68
N THR A 459 38.32 -16.48 4.59
CA THR A 459 37.98 -17.62 5.47
C THR A 459 36.95 -18.57 4.88
N CYS A 460 36.54 -18.37 3.63
CA CYS A 460 35.54 -19.19 2.95
C CYS A 460 36.09 -20.58 2.60
N THR A 461 35.22 -21.57 2.63
CA THR A 461 35.57 -22.97 2.33
C THR A 461 35.76 -23.25 0.84
N LYS A 462 35.30 -22.36 -0.02
CA LYS A 462 35.40 -22.45 -1.48
C LYS A 462 35.98 -21.17 -2.05
N PRO A 463 36.74 -21.24 -3.16
CA PRO A 463 37.22 -20.05 -3.84
C PRO A 463 36.09 -19.10 -4.23
N ILE A 464 36.25 -17.82 -3.88
CA ILE A 464 35.33 -16.74 -4.25
C ILE A 464 36.16 -15.61 -4.88
N TYR A 465 35.73 -15.14 -6.03
CA TYR A 465 36.31 -13.99 -6.71
C TYR A 465 35.33 -12.82 -6.66
N ALA A 466 35.82 -11.63 -6.36
CA ALA A 466 35.01 -10.42 -6.29
C ALA A 466 35.39 -9.45 -7.40
N TYR A 467 34.40 -8.73 -7.90
CA TYR A 467 34.52 -7.69 -8.91
C TYR A 467 33.60 -6.53 -8.55
N LEU A 468 34.14 -5.32 -8.43
CA LEU A 468 33.33 -4.11 -8.24
C LEU A 468 32.99 -3.52 -9.61
N GLY A 469 31.74 -3.72 -10.03
CA GLY A 469 31.23 -3.26 -11.32
C GLY A 469 30.73 -1.82 -11.33
N GLY A 470 29.93 -1.50 -12.34
CA GLY A 470 29.28 -0.20 -12.51
C GLY A 470 28.17 0.07 -11.49
N SER A 471 27.14 0.84 -11.87
CA SER A 471 25.99 1.04 -10.99
C SER A 471 25.23 -0.27 -10.78
N TYR A 472 24.65 -0.42 -9.60
CA TYR A 472 23.72 -1.51 -9.32
C TYR A 472 22.40 -1.24 -10.02
N ASP A 473 21.95 -2.20 -10.83
CA ASP A 473 20.60 -2.24 -11.36
C ASP A 473 20.03 -3.64 -11.17
N ARG A 474 18.81 -3.72 -10.64
CA ARG A 474 18.13 -4.98 -10.34
C ARG A 474 17.64 -5.69 -11.60
N GLU A 475 17.19 -4.94 -12.59
CA GLU A 475 16.60 -5.46 -13.83
C GLU A 475 17.66 -5.71 -14.90
N THR A 476 18.76 -4.96 -14.85
CA THR A 476 19.88 -5.01 -15.77
C THR A 476 21.16 -5.39 -15.00
N PRO A 477 21.40 -6.70 -14.78
CA PRO A 477 22.64 -7.14 -14.16
C PRO A 477 23.87 -6.59 -14.89
N PRO A 478 24.95 -6.26 -14.17
CA PRO A 478 26.19 -5.82 -14.79
C PRO A 478 26.71 -6.87 -15.79
N ALA A 479 27.14 -6.41 -16.97
CA ALA A 479 27.79 -7.26 -17.96
C ALA A 479 29.21 -7.62 -17.48
N ILE A 480 29.40 -8.86 -17.04
CA ILE A 480 30.67 -9.35 -16.48
C ILE A 480 31.17 -10.52 -17.33
N ALA A 481 32.47 -10.58 -17.55
CA ALA A 481 33.13 -11.78 -18.07
C ALA A 481 33.16 -12.87 -16.98
N THR A 482 32.05 -13.59 -16.81
CA THR A 482 31.91 -14.60 -15.73
C THR A 482 32.66 -15.90 -16.00
N ALA A 483 33.28 -16.05 -17.18
CA ALA A 483 33.82 -17.32 -17.66
C ALA A 483 32.78 -18.45 -17.46
N ARG A 484 33.17 -19.58 -16.84
CA ARG A 484 32.28 -20.67 -16.41
C ARG A 484 32.01 -20.68 -14.91
N CYS A 485 31.87 -19.50 -14.30
CA CYS A 485 31.49 -19.34 -12.90
C CYS A 485 29.99 -19.02 -12.76
N THR A 486 29.43 -19.38 -11.61
CA THR A 486 28.16 -18.79 -11.15
C THR A 486 28.46 -17.45 -10.48
N TYR A 487 27.58 -16.46 -10.61
CA TYR A 487 27.78 -15.19 -9.91
C TYR A 487 26.50 -14.66 -9.25
N THR A 488 26.70 -13.85 -8.23
CA THR A 488 25.70 -12.99 -7.59
C THR A 488 26.23 -11.56 -7.51
N TYR A 489 25.36 -10.59 -7.30
CA TYR A 489 25.77 -9.20 -7.17
C TYR A 489 24.91 -8.45 -6.16
N PHE A 490 25.55 -7.55 -5.42
CA PHE A 490 24.99 -6.84 -4.28
C PHE A 490 25.17 -5.33 -4.48
N PRO A 491 24.19 -4.52 -4.09
CA PRO A 491 24.38 -3.09 -4.01
C PRO A 491 25.29 -2.79 -2.82
N VAL A 492 26.24 -1.90 -3.04
CA VAL A 492 27.09 -1.34 -1.99
C VAL A 492 27.24 0.16 -2.20
N LEU A 493 27.51 0.88 -1.12
CA LEU A 493 27.91 2.29 -1.21
C LEU A 493 29.16 2.45 -2.07
N GLU A 494 29.22 3.54 -2.83
CA GLU A 494 30.44 3.90 -3.55
C GLU A 494 31.56 4.23 -2.56
N SER A 495 32.73 3.62 -2.77
CA SER A 495 33.93 3.88 -1.98
C SER A 495 35.06 4.33 -2.90
N ALA A 496 35.76 5.39 -2.50
CA ALA A 496 36.94 5.91 -3.19
C ALA A 496 38.12 4.94 -3.20
N GLU A 497 38.08 3.88 -2.37
CA GLU A 497 39.13 2.89 -2.20
C GLU A 497 38.97 1.66 -3.13
N ALA A 498 38.08 1.76 -4.12
CA ALA A 498 37.74 0.71 -5.08
C ALA A 498 38.94 0.09 -5.82
N ALA A 499 40.03 0.84 -6.01
CA ALA A 499 41.20 0.41 -6.77
C ALA A 499 42.15 -0.55 -6.00
N THR A 500 41.99 -0.70 -4.68
CA THR A 500 42.91 -1.47 -3.82
C THR A 500 42.19 -2.45 -2.89
N MET A 501 41.05 -2.99 -3.31
CA MET A 501 40.20 -3.78 -2.43
C MET A 501 40.73 -5.20 -2.14
N THR A 502 40.65 -5.60 -0.87
CA THR A 502 40.87 -6.99 -0.40
C THR A 502 39.53 -7.63 0.00
N ALA A 503 39.55 -8.93 0.32
CA ALA A 503 38.38 -9.64 0.84
C ALA A 503 37.77 -8.96 2.09
N ASP A 504 38.62 -8.46 3.01
CA ASP A 504 38.18 -7.78 4.22
C ASP A 504 37.49 -6.44 3.91
N ASN A 505 37.96 -5.72 2.88
CA ASN A 505 37.32 -4.48 2.42
C ASN A 505 35.91 -4.78 1.87
N TYR A 506 35.72 -5.88 1.15
CA TYR A 506 34.38 -6.28 0.67
C TYR A 506 33.45 -6.65 1.82
N SER A 507 33.93 -7.38 2.84
CA SER A 507 33.14 -7.65 4.05
C SER A 507 32.71 -6.36 4.75
N ARG A 508 33.54 -5.31 4.75
CA ARG A 508 33.17 -3.99 5.27
C ARG A 508 32.10 -3.32 4.42
N LEU A 509 32.25 -3.29 3.09
CA LEU A 509 31.24 -2.71 2.19
C LEU A 509 29.86 -3.35 2.37
N LEU A 510 29.79 -4.67 2.58
CA LEU A 510 28.53 -5.36 2.83
C LEU A 510 27.88 -4.97 4.18
N LYS A 511 28.68 -4.55 5.16
CA LYS A 511 28.22 -4.04 6.47
C LYS A 511 27.80 -2.57 6.39
N ASP A 512 28.58 -1.75 5.69
CA ASP A 512 28.29 -0.33 5.43
C ASP A 512 26.98 -0.18 4.66
N GLY A 513 26.64 -1.18 3.84
CA GLY A 513 25.33 -1.34 3.25
C GLY A 513 25.16 -0.63 1.92
N PHE A 514 23.93 -0.24 1.63
CA PHE A 514 23.49 0.35 0.37
C PHE A 514 22.30 1.29 0.57
N ILE A 515 22.03 2.14 -0.41
CA ILE A 515 20.98 3.14 -0.37
C ILE A 515 19.69 2.58 -0.98
N LEU A 516 18.61 2.67 -0.22
CA LEU A 516 17.24 2.50 -0.71
C LEU A 516 16.52 3.85 -0.70
N GLU A 517 15.66 4.07 -1.69
CA GLU A 517 14.88 5.30 -1.88
C GLU A 517 13.38 4.99 -1.87
N TRP A 518 12.57 5.93 -1.35
CA TRP A 518 11.11 5.82 -1.30
C TRP A 518 10.37 6.99 -1.96
N GLN A 519 11.04 7.74 -2.85
CA GLN A 519 10.46 8.92 -3.50
C GLN A 519 9.18 8.63 -4.32
N GLU A 520 9.01 7.41 -4.83
CA GLU A 520 7.81 7.03 -5.58
C GLU A 520 6.61 6.69 -4.70
N VAL A 521 6.85 6.55 -3.40
CA VAL A 521 5.83 6.24 -2.42
C VAL A 521 5.34 7.54 -1.89
N SER A 522 4.05 7.78 -2.05
CA SER A 522 3.52 8.87 -1.29
C SER A 522 3.49 8.53 0.19
N VAL A 523 4.16 9.38 0.93
CA VAL A 523 4.05 9.51 2.38
C VAL A 523 3.40 10.85 2.75
N GLY A 524 2.83 11.58 1.79
CA GLY A 524 2.24 12.91 2.01
C GLY A 524 3.23 13.96 2.51
N ASP A 525 2.73 15.18 2.70
CA ASP A 525 3.52 16.31 3.22
C ASP A 525 3.37 16.39 4.74
N CYS A 526 4.18 15.58 5.42
CA CYS A 526 4.23 15.57 6.87
C CYS A 526 4.71 16.92 7.47
N PRO A 527 5.74 17.59 6.93
CA PRO A 527 6.13 18.93 7.39
C PRO A 527 4.98 19.94 7.41
N ALA A 528 4.15 20.01 6.36
CA ALA A 528 2.99 20.90 6.35
C ALA A 528 1.94 20.51 7.41
N CYS A 529 1.70 19.20 7.59
CA CYS A 529 0.77 18.71 8.62
C CYS A 529 1.24 19.11 10.02
N SER A 530 2.52 18.87 10.32
CA SER A 530 3.14 19.29 11.58
C SER A 530 3.12 20.81 11.77
N ALA A 531 3.37 21.59 10.71
CA ALA A 531 3.30 23.04 10.77
C ALA A 531 1.87 23.56 11.06
N SER A 532 0.84 22.81 10.66
CA SER A 532 -0.56 23.11 10.98
C SER A 532 -1.00 22.65 12.38
N GLY A 533 -0.08 22.08 13.18
CA GLY A 533 -0.35 21.53 14.51
C GLY A 533 -0.92 20.11 14.51
N GLY A 534 -0.91 19.44 13.36
CA GLY A 534 -1.35 18.05 13.23
C GLY A 534 -0.22 17.04 13.35
N GLN A 535 -0.58 15.77 13.47
CA GLN A 535 0.35 14.65 13.50
C GLN A 535 0.16 13.73 12.28
N CYS A 536 1.28 13.42 11.62
CA CYS A 536 1.28 12.55 10.45
C CYS A 536 0.95 11.11 10.85
N ARG A 537 0.09 10.47 10.07
CA ARG A 537 -0.37 9.09 10.27
C ARG A 537 -0.53 8.40 8.92
N TYR A 538 -0.60 7.07 8.96
CA TYR A 538 -1.07 6.28 7.84
C TYR A 538 -2.48 5.76 8.14
N ASN A 539 -3.44 6.11 7.29
CA ASN A 539 -4.79 5.60 7.41
C ASN A 539 -4.88 4.26 6.68
N ASN A 540 -4.93 3.19 7.46
CA ASN A 540 -5.07 1.84 6.92
C ASN A 540 -6.41 1.62 6.22
N ALA A 541 -7.47 2.38 6.52
CA ALA A 541 -8.72 2.24 5.76
C ALA A 541 -8.59 2.77 4.33
N THR A 542 -7.74 3.78 4.11
CA THR A 542 -7.62 4.45 2.82
C THR A 542 -6.32 4.15 2.08
N ALA A 543 -5.44 3.33 2.64
CA ALA A 543 -4.06 3.12 2.19
C ALA A 543 -3.32 4.43 1.87
N ALA A 544 -3.48 5.46 2.72
CA ALA A 544 -3.03 6.80 2.40
C ALA A 544 -2.46 7.55 3.61
N PHE A 545 -1.69 8.60 3.32
CA PHE A 545 -1.35 9.62 4.30
C PHE A 545 -2.62 10.24 4.91
N ALA A 546 -2.56 10.52 6.21
CA ALA A 546 -3.54 11.34 6.89
C ALA A 546 -2.84 12.23 7.93
N CYS A 547 -3.39 13.43 8.12
CA CYS A 547 -3.01 14.36 9.17
C CYS A 547 -4.05 14.29 10.29
N LEU A 548 -3.65 13.81 11.47
CA LEU A 548 -4.48 13.84 12.67
C LEU A 548 -4.42 15.24 13.28
N CYS A 549 -5.53 15.93 13.27
CA CYS A 549 -5.61 17.31 13.75
C CYS A 549 -5.98 17.40 15.23
N PRO A 550 -5.70 18.54 15.90
CA PRO A 550 -5.99 18.73 17.32
C PRO A 550 -7.48 18.50 17.69
N ASP A 551 -8.39 18.68 16.74
CA ASP A 551 -9.82 18.42 16.88
C ASP A 551 -10.19 16.92 16.87
N GLY A 552 -9.19 16.03 16.76
CA GLY A 552 -9.34 14.58 16.73
C GLY A 552 -9.74 14.03 15.37
N LYS A 553 -9.83 14.85 14.32
CA LYS A 553 -10.20 14.39 12.98
C LYS A 553 -8.97 14.04 12.14
N LEU A 554 -9.12 13.00 11.33
CA LEU A 554 -8.14 12.64 10.31
C LEU A 554 -8.48 13.36 9.01
N HIS A 555 -7.60 14.28 8.62
CA HIS A 555 -7.66 14.99 7.35
C HIS A 555 -6.81 14.24 6.32
N ARG A 556 -7.31 14.10 5.09
CA ARG A 556 -6.48 13.56 3.98
C ARG A 556 -5.48 14.60 3.48
N THR A 557 -5.75 15.88 3.70
CA THR A 557 -4.86 17.00 3.39
C THR A 557 -3.67 17.05 4.35
N SER A 558 -2.58 17.66 3.90
CA SER A 558 -1.40 17.96 4.71
C SER A 558 -1.59 19.16 5.64
N SER A 559 -2.82 19.56 5.96
CA SER A 559 -3.09 20.71 6.81
C SER A 559 -4.40 20.53 7.57
N CYS A 560 -4.39 20.98 8.82
CA CYS A 560 -5.52 21.07 9.72
C CYS A 560 -6.40 22.31 9.52
N ALA A 561 -6.08 23.16 8.54
CA ALA A 561 -7.03 24.16 8.08
C ALA A 561 -8.19 23.43 7.40
N GLY A 562 -9.39 23.48 7.99
CA GLY A 562 -10.58 22.89 7.38
C GLY A 562 -10.79 23.41 5.96
N GLU A 563 -11.42 22.61 5.10
CA GLU A 563 -11.97 23.09 3.83
C GLU A 563 -13.01 24.19 4.14
N SER A 564 -12.56 25.42 4.28
CA SER A 564 -13.44 26.56 4.12
C SER A 564 -13.76 26.61 2.63
N ILE A 565 -14.89 26.02 2.25
CA ILE A 565 -15.53 26.37 0.98
C ILE A 565 -15.64 27.90 0.98
N PRO A 566 -15.01 28.63 0.05
CA PRO A 566 -15.17 30.07 -0.01
C PRO A 566 -16.63 30.35 -0.34
N VAL A 567 -17.40 30.75 0.67
CA VAL A 567 -18.73 31.33 0.46
C VAL A 567 -18.49 32.60 -0.36
N PRO A 568 -19.02 32.73 -1.58
CA PRO A 568 -18.88 33.96 -2.34
C PRO A 568 -19.49 35.09 -1.54
N SER A 569 -18.65 36.05 -1.15
CA SER A 569 -19.02 37.22 -0.38
C SER A 569 -19.73 38.26 -1.24
N HIS A 570 -20.80 37.88 -1.95
CA HIS A 570 -21.76 38.82 -2.55
C HIS A 570 -23.12 38.13 -2.79
N LEU A 571 -24.06 38.26 -1.85
CA LEU A 571 -25.48 38.12 -2.15
C LEU A 571 -26.02 39.45 -2.70
N PRO A 572 -26.68 39.49 -3.88
CA PRO A 572 -27.52 40.62 -4.25
C PRO A 572 -28.78 40.63 -3.39
N THR A 573 -29.11 41.82 -2.90
CA THR A 573 -30.27 42.14 -2.08
C THR A 573 -31.56 41.76 -2.82
N TYR A 574 -32.34 40.80 -2.30
CA TYR A 574 -33.70 40.55 -2.77
C TYR A 574 -34.72 41.02 -1.72
N VAL A 575 -35.71 41.75 -2.21
CA VAL A 575 -36.82 42.38 -1.49
C VAL A 575 -37.72 41.30 -0.87
N LEU A 576 -37.93 41.40 0.44
CA LEU A 576 -38.93 40.63 1.20
C LEU A 576 -40.34 41.03 0.76
N LEU A 577 -41.11 40.08 0.22
CA LEU A 577 -42.57 40.15 0.15
C LEU A 577 -43.17 39.23 1.23
N HIS A 578 -44.05 39.83 2.05
CA HIS A 578 -44.65 39.27 3.25
C HIS A 578 -45.53 38.03 3.01
N GLN A 579 -45.39 37.08 3.95
CA GLN A 579 -46.39 36.17 4.55
C GLN A 579 -47.71 35.88 3.81
N ALA A 580 -47.93 34.59 3.53
CA ALA A 580 -49.26 33.97 3.58
C ALA A 580 -49.15 32.62 4.31
N SER A 581 -49.71 32.55 5.52
CA SER A 581 -49.87 31.33 6.32
C SER A 581 -51.12 30.56 5.84
N ALA A 582 -50.96 29.30 5.45
CA ALA A 582 -52.09 28.39 5.19
C ALA A 582 -52.10 27.28 6.25
N SER A 583 -53.15 27.27 7.08
CA SER A 583 -53.54 26.14 7.93
C SER A 583 -54.32 25.15 7.08
N VAL A 584 -53.88 23.89 7.02
CA VAL A 584 -54.59 22.82 6.32
C VAL A 584 -55.51 22.13 7.32
N ASP A 585 -56.82 22.33 7.18
CA ASP A 585 -57.83 21.49 7.83
C ASP A 585 -58.29 20.39 6.87
N ALA A 586 -58.35 19.17 7.37
CA ALA A 586 -58.63 17.97 6.60
C ALA A 586 -60.14 17.80 6.40
N ARG A 587 -60.66 18.32 5.28
CA ARG A 587 -61.75 17.70 4.48
C ARG A 587 -62.14 18.58 3.28
N HIS A 588 -62.30 17.92 2.13
CA HIS A 588 -62.83 18.41 0.84
C HIS A 588 -61.89 19.16 -0.13
N LYS A 589 -62.06 18.78 -1.41
CA LYS A 589 -61.26 19.12 -2.59
C LYS A 589 -61.52 20.55 -3.10
N SER A 590 -60.48 21.10 -3.73
CA SER A 590 -60.40 22.26 -4.64
C SER A 590 -60.03 23.61 -4.02
N VAL A 591 -58.97 24.21 -4.57
CA VAL A 591 -58.64 25.63 -4.43
C VAL A 591 -58.47 26.16 -5.86
N HIS A 592 -59.37 27.06 -6.27
CA HIS A 592 -59.20 27.92 -7.43
C HIS A 592 -58.29 29.08 -7.04
N CYS A 593 -57.27 29.38 -7.85
CA CYS A 593 -56.54 30.64 -7.78
C CYS A 593 -57.10 31.58 -8.85
N ILE A 594 -57.63 32.74 -8.44
CA ILE A 594 -57.88 33.89 -9.32
C ILE A 594 -56.72 34.86 -9.10
N TYR A 595 -56.21 35.38 -10.21
CA TYR A 595 -54.99 36.21 -10.32
C TYR A 595 -55.00 37.48 -9.48
#